data_AF-W9SXK3-F1
#
_entry.id   AF-W9SXK3-F1
#
_cell.length_a   1.000
_cell.length_b   1.000
_cell.length_c   1.000
_cell.angle_alpha   90.00
_cell.angle_beta   90.00
_cell.angle_gamma   90.00
#
_symmetry.space_group_name_H-M   'P 1'
#
loop_
_entity.id
_entity.type
_entity.pdbx_description
1 polymer ?
#
loop_
_entity_poly.entity_id
_entity_poly.type
_entity_poly.pdbx_seq_one_letter_code
_entity_poly.pdbx_strand_id
1 'polypeptide(L)'
;MLDAPVSGGTGGAAAGTLTFMVGGSAADFDRAQPILAAMGKNIVHCGDAGNGQVAKVANNMLLGISMIGVAEAMALGVALGMDARTLAGVINTSSGRCWSSDTYNPFPGVLDNVPASRATAAVSAAT
;
A
#
# COMPACT_ATOMS: atom_id res chain seq x y z
N MET A 1 27.80 -3.69 -2.89
CA MET A 1 26.93 -2.57 -2.40
C MET A 1 25.51 -2.97 -2.68
N LEU A 2 24.60 -2.77 -1.72
CA LEU A 2 23.19 -3.13 -1.84
C LEU A 2 22.29 -1.89 -1.72
N ASP A 3 21.27 -1.80 -2.56
CA ASP A 3 20.09 -0.98 -2.31
C ASP A 3 18.96 -1.88 -1.79
N ALA A 4 18.27 -1.45 -0.73
CA ALA A 4 17.25 -2.26 -0.07
C ALA A 4 16.04 -1.43 0.37
N PRO A 5 15.34 -0.72 -0.54
CA PRO A 5 14.11 0.00 -0.20
C PRO A 5 13.04 -0.92 0.37
N VAL A 6 12.15 -0.32 1.17
CA VAL A 6 11.14 -1.05 1.95
C VAL A 6 9.70 -0.69 1.58
N SER A 7 8.77 -1.61 1.82
CA SER A 7 7.33 -1.38 1.81
C SER A 7 6.70 -1.90 3.12
N GLY A 8 5.59 -1.29 3.56
CA GLY A 8 4.89 -1.64 4.80
C GLY A 8 4.62 -0.49 5.78
N GLY A 9 5.19 0.70 5.51
CA GLY A 9 4.95 1.90 6.33
C GLY A 9 5.47 1.76 7.77
N THR A 10 5.06 2.70 8.63
CA THR A 10 5.49 2.72 10.05
C THR A 10 4.93 1.53 10.84
N GLY A 11 3.71 1.08 10.53
CA GLY A 11 3.12 -0.11 11.14
C GLY A 11 3.92 -1.37 10.85
N GLY A 12 4.28 -1.61 9.58
CA GLY A 12 5.13 -2.74 9.20
C GLY A 12 6.54 -2.66 9.78
N ALA A 13 7.11 -1.45 9.90
CA ALA A 13 8.41 -1.25 10.54
C ALA A 13 8.39 -1.61 12.02
N ALA A 14 7.39 -1.13 12.77
CA ALA A 14 7.25 -1.44 14.19
C ALA A 14 6.97 -2.92 14.45
N ALA A 15 6.25 -3.59 13.55
CA ALA A 15 5.92 -5.01 13.64
C ALA A 15 7.04 -5.94 13.13
N GLY A 16 8.11 -5.42 12.53
CA GLY A 16 9.15 -6.24 11.89
C GLY A 16 8.64 -7.02 10.66
N THR A 17 7.62 -6.48 9.97
CA THR A 17 6.96 -7.16 8.83
C THR A 17 7.14 -6.43 7.51
N LEU A 18 8.21 -5.65 7.36
CA LEU A 18 8.51 -4.96 6.11
C LEU A 18 8.76 -5.92 4.95
N THR A 19 8.52 -5.44 3.73
CA THR A 19 9.03 -6.07 2.52
C THR A 19 10.29 -5.31 2.08
N PHE A 20 11.42 -6.01 1.95
CA PHE A 20 12.66 -5.50 1.40
C PHE A 20 12.81 -5.93 -0.07
N MET A 21 13.10 -4.97 -0.94
CA MET A 21 13.40 -5.18 -2.36
C MET A 21 14.89 -4.91 -2.55
N VAL A 22 15.70 -5.95 -2.71
CA VAL A 22 17.16 -5.84 -2.56
C VAL A 22 17.85 -5.97 -3.92
N GLY A 23 18.49 -4.91 -4.39
CA GLY A 23 19.37 -4.93 -5.56
C GLY A 23 20.84 -5.09 -5.17
N GLY A 24 21.58 -5.89 -5.94
CA GLY A 24 23.01 -6.12 -5.80
C GLY A 24 23.43 -7.56 -6.10
N SER A 25 24.71 -7.88 -5.86
CA SER A 25 25.19 -9.24 -6.14
C SER A 25 24.51 -10.29 -5.24
N ALA A 26 24.34 -11.51 -5.73
CA ALA A 26 23.78 -12.61 -4.95
C ALA A 26 24.60 -12.88 -3.66
N ALA A 27 25.93 -12.81 -3.75
CA ALA A 27 26.79 -13.00 -2.58
C ALA A 27 26.59 -11.91 -1.50
N ASP A 28 26.41 -10.64 -1.89
CA ASP A 28 26.08 -9.59 -0.93
C ASP A 28 24.66 -9.77 -0.37
N PHE A 29 23.69 -10.18 -1.21
CA PHE A 29 22.31 -10.48 -0.79
C PHE A 29 22.28 -11.58 0.27
N ASP A 30 22.94 -12.71 0.04
CA ASP A 30 22.97 -13.86 0.96
C ASP A 30 23.54 -13.46 2.33
N ARG A 31 24.55 -12.56 2.34
CA ARG A 31 25.13 -12.03 3.56
C ARG A 31 24.20 -11.07 4.30
N ALA A 32 23.42 -10.28 3.57
CA ALA A 32 22.52 -9.29 4.16
C ALA A 32 21.17 -9.87 4.60
N GLN A 33 20.68 -10.92 3.92
CA GLN A 33 19.35 -11.48 4.13
C GLN A 33 19.04 -11.82 5.60
N PRO A 34 19.93 -12.45 6.39
CA PRO A 34 19.65 -12.76 7.80
C PRO A 34 19.43 -11.50 8.66
N ILE A 35 20.12 -10.40 8.33
CA ILE A 35 19.99 -9.12 9.04
C ILE A 35 18.68 -8.45 8.66
N LEU A 36 18.36 -8.42 7.36
CA LEU A 36 17.11 -7.82 6.87
C LEU A 36 15.87 -8.58 7.36
N ALA A 37 15.96 -9.90 7.53
CA ALA A 37 14.90 -10.74 8.07
C ALA A 37 14.52 -10.43 9.52
N ALA A 38 15.38 -9.74 10.28
CA ALA A 38 15.03 -9.26 11.62
C ALA A 38 14.03 -8.09 11.60
N MET A 39 13.91 -7.38 10.47
CA MET A 39 13.03 -6.21 10.29
C MET A 39 11.90 -6.46 9.29
N GLY A 40 11.99 -7.54 8.52
CA GLY A 40 11.15 -7.79 7.36
C GLY A 40 10.58 -9.19 7.32
N LYS A 41 9.35 -9.30 6.83
CA LYS A 41 8.68 -10.58 6.55
C LYS A 41 9.02 -11.12 5.16
N ASN A 42 9.21 -10.23 4.17
CA ASN A 42 9.50 -10.62 2.79
C ASN A 42 10.81 -9.97 2.35
N ILE A 43 11.81 -10.78 2.01
CA ILE A 43 13.12 -10.30 1.55
C ILE A 43 13.34 -10.83 0.13
N VAL A 44 13.29 -9.95 -0.87
CA VAL A 44 13.31 -10.34 -2.29
C VAL A 44 14.58 -9.84 -2.95
N HIS A 45 15.35 -10.73 -3.60
CA HIS A 45 16.47 -10.34 -4.44
C HIS A 45 15.95 -9.87 -5.80
N CYS A 46 16.20 -8.62 -6.15
CA CYS A 46 15.71 -7.96 -7.36
C CYS A 46 16.71 -7.99 -8.52
N GLY A 47 17.81 -8.75 -8.41
CA GLY A 47 18.91 -8.74 -9.36
C GLY A 47 19.96 -7.70 -9.00
N ASP A 48 20.60 -7.11 -10.00
CA ASP A 48 21.76 -6.24 -9.82
C ASP A 48 21.46 -4.93 -9.06
N ALA A 49 22.54 -4.22 -8.70
CA ALA A 49 22.45 -2.97 -7.94
C ALA A 49 21.58 -1.93 -8.68
N GLY A 50 20.67 -1.30 -7.93
CA GLY A 50 19.67 -0.36 -8.42
C GLY A 50 18.30 -1.00 -8.69
N ASN A 51 18.22 -2.31 -8.91
CA ASN A 51 16.93 -2.96 -9.22
C ASN A 51 15.95 -2.97 -8.05
N GLY A 52 16.42 -2.91 -6.80
CA GLY A 52 15.54 -2.74 -5.64
C GLY A 52 14.79 -1.41 -5.72
N GLN A 53 15.49 -0.33 -6.09
CA GLN A 53 14.87 0.98 -6.35
C GLN A 53 13.90 0.94 -7.52
N VAL A 54 14.26 0.29 -8.63
CA VAL A 54 13.37 0.13 -9.79
C VAL A 54 12.07 -0.58 -9.39
N ALA A 55 12.18 -1.69 -8.66
CA ALA A 55 11.02 -2.43 -8.15
C ALA A 55 10.15 -1.54 -7.25
N LYS A 56 10.78 -0.76 -6.35
CA LYS A 56 10.05 0.14 -5.45
C LYS A 56 9.31 1.24 -6.20
N VAL A 57 9.96 1.88 -7.17
CA VAL A 57 9.36 2.96 -7.98
C VAL A 57 8.20 2.42 -8.81
N ALA A 58 8.37 1.27 -9.48
CA ALA A 58 7.32 0.63 -10.26
C ALA A 58 6.08 0.29 -9.40
N ASN A 59 6.30 -0.31 -8.22
CA ASN A 59 5.23 -0.61 -7.26
C ASN A 59 4.49 0.67 -6.82
N ASN A 60 5.24 1.72 -6.46
CA ASN A 60 4.64 2.96 -5.97
C ASN A 60 3.94 3.76 -7.07
N MET A 61 4.41 3.68 -8.32
CA MET A 61 3.72 4.27 -9.47
C MET A 61 2.36 3.59 -9.70
N LEU A 62 2.32 2.25 -9.70
CA LEU A 62 1.07 1.50 -9.81
C LEU A 62 0.12 1.84 -8.65
N LEU A 63 0.63 1.88 -7.42
CA LEU A 63 -0.13 2.31 -6.24
C LEU A 63 -0.76 3.70 -6.44
N GLY A 64 0.01 4.67 -6.94
CA GLY A 64 -0.48 6.02 -7.20
C GLY A 64 -1.63 6.05 -8.21
N ILE A 65 -1.48 5.35 -9.34
CA ILE A 65 -2.52 5.24 -10.38
C ILE A 65 -3.78 4.59 -9.79
N SER A 66 -3.63 3.46 -9.10
CA SER A 66 -4.76 2.77 -8.48
C SER A 66 -5.45 3.61 -7.41
N MET A 67 -4.71 4.38 -6.61
CA MET A 67 -5.29 5.26 -5.60
C MET A 67 -6.18 6.35 -6.22
N ILE A 68 -5.71 6.98 -7.30
CA ILE A 68 -6.48 7.99 -8.05
C ILE A 68 -7.74 7.33 -8.63
N GLY A 69 -7.58 6.19 -9.31
CA GLY A 69 -8.72 5.48 -9.92
C GLY A 69 -9.78 5.06 -8.90
N VAL A 70 -9.38 4.59 -7.71
CA VAL A 70 -10.32 4.27 -6.64
C VAL A 70 -11.03 5.52 -6.12
N ALA A 71 -10.29 6.62 -5.90
CA ALA A 71 -10.89 7.88 -5.43
C ALA A 71 -11.96 8.39 -6.41
N GLU A 72 -11.65 8.40 -7.71
CA GLU A 72 -12.58 8.83 -8.76
C GLU A 72 -13.79 7.90 -8.88
N ALA A 73 -13.58 6.58 -8.87
CA ALA A 73 -14.66 5.61 -8.96
C ALA A 73 -15.62 5.69 -7.76
N MET A 74 -15.07 5.84 -6.56
CA MET A 74 -15.86 6.02 -5.34
C MET A 74 -16.65 7.33 -5.37
N ALA A 75 -15.99 8.45 -5.72
CA ALA A 75 -16.65 9.75 -5.83
C ALA A 75 -17.78 9.74 -6.86
N LEU A 76 -17.55 9.13 -8.04
CA LEU A 76 -18.56 8.99 -9.08
C LEU A 76 -19.76 8.17 -8.58
N GLY A 77 -19.52 6.97 -8.05
CA GLY A 77 -20.62 6.09 -7.63
C GLY A 77 -21.46 6.68 -6.49
N VAL A 78 -20.82 7.36 -5.53
CA VAL A 78 -21.53 8.07 -4.45
C VAL A 78 -22.31 9.27 -4.99
N ALA A 79 -21.73 10.06 -5.90
CA ALA A 79 -22.44 11.17 -6.54
C ALA A 79 -23.67 10.71 -7.35
N LEU A 80 -23.64 9.47 -7.85
CA LEU A 80 -24.76 8.81 -8.54
C LEU A 80 -25.72 8.08 -7.57
N GLY A 81 -25.55 8.23 -6.26
CA GLY A 81 -26.49 7.79 -5.23
C GLY A 81 -26.19 6.43 -4.60
N MET A 82 -25.02 5.83 -4.84
CA MET A 82 -24.64 4.60 -4.15
C MET A 82 -24.15 4.87 -2.72
N ASP A 83 -24.47 3.96 -1.79
CA ASP A 83 -23.79 3.90 -0.50
C ASP A 83 -22.30 3.56 -0.68
N ALA A 84 -21.42 4.30 -0.01
CA ALA A 84 -19.98 4.16 -0.17
C ALA A 84 -19.48 2.78 0.28
N ARG A 85 -19.98 2.23 1.40
CA ARG A 85 -19.52 0.91 1.89
C ARG A 85 -19.98 -0.21 0.96
N THR A 86 -21.20 -0.11 0.44
CA THR A 86 -21.73 -1.05 -0.55
C THR A 86 -20.93 -1.02 -1.85
N LEU A 87 -20.66 0.17 -2.40
CA LEU A 87 -19.83 0.33 -3.60
C LEU A 87 -18.42 -0.24 -3.39
N ALA A 88 -17.78 0.09 -2.27
CA ALA A 88 -16.47 -0.48 -1.93
C ALA A 88 -16.52 -2.02 -1.83
N GLY A 89 -17.58 -2.59 -1.25
CA GLY A 89 -17.81 -4.03 -1.20
C GLY A 89 -17.90 -4.67 -2.58
N VAL A 90 -18.62 -4.02 -3.52
CA VAL A 90 -18.70 -4.48 -4.92
C VAL A 90 -17.33 -4.42 -5.60
N ILE A 91 -16.59 -3.31 -5.47
CA ILE A 91 -15.25 -3.17 -6.05
C ILE A 91 -14.32 -4.26 -5.51
N ASN A 92 -14.35 -4.50 -4.21
CA ASN A 92 -13.45 -5.43 -3.53
C ASN A 92 -13.78 -6.91 -3.77
N THR A 93 -14.94 -7.23 -4.34
CA THR A 93 -15.33 -8.58 -4.77
C THR A 93 -15.31 -8.75 -6.30
N SER A 94 -14.85 -7.73 -7.02
CA SER A 94 -14.84 -7.67 -8.48
C SER A 94 -13.43 -7.41 -9.04
N SER A 95 -13.32 -7.25 -10.35
CA SER A 95 -12.05 -7.00 -11.06
C SER A 95 -11.40 -5.65 -10.74
N GLY A 96 -12.14 -4.71 -10.15
CA GLY A 96 -11.60 -3.41 -9.72
C GLY A 96 -10.79 -3.46 -8.43
N ARG A 97 -10.78 -4.61 -7.73
CA ARG A 97 -10.09 -4.78 -6.45
C ARG A 97 -8.59 -4.46 -6.58
N CYS A 98 -8.10 -3.60 -5.69
CA CYS A 98 -6.68 -3.37 -5.47
C CYS A 98 -6.41 -3.01 -4.00
N TRP A 99 -5.13 -2.90 -3.61
CA TRP A 99 -4.75 -2.54 -2.23
C TRP A 99 -5.38 -1.21 -1.79
N SER A 100 -5.44 -0.24 -2.70
CA SER A 100 -6.05 1.06 -2.43
C SER A 100 -7.56 0.97 -2.17
N SER A 101 -8.27 -0.05 -2.66
CA SER A 101 -9.73 -0.17 -2.47
C SER A 101 -10.09 -0.99 -1.22
N ASP A 102 -9.31 -2.01 -0.88
CA ASP A 102 -9.62 -2.95 0.21
C ASP A 102 -8.90 -2.66 1.52
N THR A 103 -7.66 -2.17 1.46
CA THR A 103 -6.79 -2.00 2.62
C THR A 103 -6.61 -0.53 3.00
N TYR A 104 -6.69 0.37 2.01
CA TYR A 104 -6.39 1.79 2.20
C TYR A 104 -7.34 2.73 1.46
N ASN A 105 -8.64 2.40 1.51
CA ASN A 105 -9.69 3.13 0.80
C ASN A 105 -9.63 4.65 1.07
N PRO A 106 -9.54 5.50 0.01
CA PRO A 106 -9.43 6.94 0.17
C PRO A 106 -10.76 7.64 0.45
N PHE A 107 -11.90 6.94 0.35
CA PHE A 107 -13.20 7.54 0.58
C PHE A 107 -13.55 7.54 2.09
N PRO A 108 -13.90 8.68 2.69
CA PRO A 108 -14.16 8.77 4.12
C PRO A 108 -15.27 7.84 4.60
N GLY A 109 -15.06 7.20 5.75
CA GLY A 109 -16.08 6.34 6.37
C GLY A 109 -16.25 4.97 5.73
N VAL A 110 -15.41 4.55 4.79
CA VAL A 110 -15.43 3.18 4.22
C VAL A 110 -14.66 2.19 5.10
N LEU A 111 -13.45 2.56 5.54
CA LEU A 111 -12.61 1.77 6.45
C LEU A 111 -12.31 2.57 7.71
N ASP A 112 -12.34 1.95 8.89
CA ASP A 112 -12.28 2.71 10.14
C ASP A 112 -10.85 3.11 10.54
N ASN A 113 -9.83 2.39 10.08
CA ASN A 113 -8.43 2.51 10.52
C ASN A 113 -7.49 3.17 9.49
N VAL A 114 -8.03 3.89 8.51
CA VAL A 114 -7.25 4.57 7.46
C VAL A 114 -7.30 6.10 7.61
N PRO A 115 -6.33 6.86 7.07
CA PRO A 115 -6.32 8.32 7.21
C PRO A 115 -7.58 9.01 6.69
N ALA A 116 -8.22 8.49 5.63
CA ALA A 116 -9.44 9.06 5.05
C ALA A 116 -10.59 9.16 6.07
N SER A 117 -10.62 8.29 7.07
CA SER A 117 -11.65 8.28 8.12
C SER A 117 -11.31 9.13 9.34
N ARG A 118 -10.12 9.75 9.37
CA ARG A 118 -9.74 10.65 10.48
C ARG A 118 -10.38 12.03 10.36
N ALA A 119 -10.78 12.45 9.16
CA ALA A 119 -11.40 13.77 8.92
C ALA A 119 -12.90 13.81 9.28
N THR A 120 -13.61 12.68 9.22
CA THR A 120 -15.05 12.61 9.53
C THR A 120 -15.38 12.59 11.02
N ALA A 121 -14.40 12.25 11.88
CA ALA A 121 -14.56 12.40 13.33
C ALA A 121 -14.76 13.87 13.77
N ALA A 122 -14.28 14.84 12.97
CA ALA A 122 -14.43 16.26 13.27
C ALA A 122 -15.75 16.87 12.75
N VAL A 123 -16.37 16.28 11.72
CA VAL A 123 -17.60 16.85 11.10
C VAL A 123 -18.88 16.37 11.78
N SER A 124 -18.88 15.16 12.35
CA SER A 124 -20.02 14.61 13.13
C SER A 124 -20.24 15.33 14.48
N ALA A 125 -19.23 16.03 15.00
CA ALA A 125 -19.35 16.80 16.24
C ALA A 125 -19.92 18.22 16.04
N ALA A 126 -20.29 18.60 14.80
CA ALA A 126 -20.76 19.94 14.44
C ALA A 126 -22.19 19.98 13.86
N THR A 127 -22.96 18.90 14.00
CA THR A 127 -24.40 18.82 13.69
C THR A 127 -25.14 18.21 14.86
#